data_AF-A0A162TBL5-F1
#
_entry.id   AF-A0A162TBL5-F1
#
_cell.length_a   1.000
_cell.length_b   1.000
_cell.length_c   1.000
_cell.angle_alpha   90.00
_cell.angle_beta   90.00
_cell.angle_gamma   90.00
#
_symmetry.space_group_name_H-M   'P 1'
#
loop_
_entity.id
_entity.type
_entity.pdbx_description
1 polymer ?
#
loop_
_entity_poly.entity_id
_entity_poly.type
_entity_poly.pdbx_seq_one_letter_code
_entity_poly.pdbx_strand_id
1 'polypeptide(L)'
;MRTLSECELGKFSEQFFSDDEYVLADAGYKATNYIIPIKKKPRNSELSLADQEFNTKISSMRVKIEHAFGILKERFYSLKSIPVRIKRKEDVVKVNA
;
A
#
# COMPACT_ATOMS: atom_id res chain seq x y z
N MET A 1 -3.78 0.19 -11.86
CA MET A 1 -2.58 0.77 -11.23
C MET A 1 -1.39 -0.05 -11.70
N ARG A 2 -0.41 0.57 -12.37
CA ARG A 2 0.65 -0.15 -13.10
C ARG A 2 1.55 -1.00 -12.19
N THR A 3 1.77 -0.58 -10.95
CA THR A 3 2.64 -1.27 -10.00
C THR A 3 2.15 -2.66 -9.62
N LEU A 4 0.85 -2.82 -9.35
CA LEU A 4 0.28 -4.13 -9.02
C LEU A 4 0.23 -5.05 -10.23
N SER A 5 -0.17 -4.55 -11.40
CA SER A 5 -0.23 -5.38 -12.61
C SER A 5 1.14 -5.87 -13.06
N GLU A 6 2.20 -5.17 -12.66
CA GLU A 6 3.58 -5.51 -13.05
C GLU A 6 4.34 -6.34 -12.01
N CYS A 7 3.90 -6.38 -10.75
CA CYS A 7 4.55 -7.17 -9.72
C CYS A 7 4.13 -8.65 -9.78
N GLU A 8 4.98 -9.54 -9.24
CA GLU A 8 4.72 -10.99 -9.23
C GLU A 8 3.41 -11.33 -8.53
N LEU A 9 3.10 -10.63 -7.44
CA LEU A 9 1.85 -10.81 -6.70
C LEU A 9 0.61 -10.60 -7.58
N GLY A 10 0.62 -9.59 -8.46
CA GLY A 10 -0.50 -9.34 -9.37
C GLY A 10 -0.49 -10.22 -10.62
N LYS A 11 0.67 -10.71 -11.05
CA LYS A 11 0.82 -11.60 -12.21
C LYS A 11 0.49 -13.06 -11.90
N PHE A 12 0.79 -13.51 -10.68
CA PHE A 12 0.69 -14.91 -10.26
C PHE A 12 -0.08 -15.05 -8.95
N SER A 13 -1.17 -14.29 -8.76
CA SER A 13 -1.92 -14.25 -7.49
C SER A 13 -2.35 -15.63 -6.98
N GLU A 14 -2.70 -16.56 -7.87
CA GLU A 14 -3.11 -17.93 -7.50
C GLU A 14 -1.99 -18.75 -6.85
N GLN A 15 -0.73 -18.36 -7.02
CA GLN A 15 0.43 -19.00 -6.36
C GLN A 15 0.69 -18.45 -4.96
N PHE A 16 0.11 -17.29 -4.62
CA PHE A 16 0.39 -16.57 -3.38
C PHE A 16 -0.79 -16.50 -2.41
N PHE A 17 -2.00 -16.84 -2.86
CA PHE A 17 -3.21 -16.79 -2.05
C PHE A 17 -3.98 -18.09 -2.13
N SER A 18 -4.37 -18.59 -0.96
CA SER A 18 -5.39 -19.62 -0.78
C SER A 18 -6.80 -18.99 -0.86
N ASP A 19 -7.85 -19.83 -0.90
CA ASP A 19 -9.24 -19.37 -1.13
C ASP A 19 -9.74 -18.29 -0.15
N ASP A 20 -9.22 -18.27 1.09
CA ASP A 20 -9.61 -17.32 2.14
C ASP A 20 -8.60 -16.18 2.37
N GLU A 21 -7.57 -16.08 1.53
CA GLU A 21 -6.49 -15.10 1.68
C GLU A 21 -6.65 -13.92 0.73
N TYR A 22 -6.42 -12.71 1.24
CA TYR A 22 -6.57 -11.49 0.46
C TYR A 22 -5.68 -10.36 0.99
N VAL A 23 -5.48 -9.36 0.15
CA VAL A 23 -4.81 -8.11 0.48
C VAL A 23 -5.83 -6.98 0.56
N LEU A 24 -5.75 -6.24 1.66
CA LEU A 24 -6.44 -4.97 1.80
C LEU A 24 -5.71 -3.90 1.00
N ALA A 25 -6.44 -3.22 0.12
CA ALA A 25 -5.87 -2.22 -0.79
C ALA A 25 -6.53 -0.86 -0.64
N ASP A 26 -5.84 0.16 -1.13
CA ASP A 26 -6.41 1.50 -1.18
C ASP A 26 -7.59 1.57 -2.17
N ALA A 27 -8.40 2.60 -2.01
CA ALA A 27 -9.61 2.83 -2.80
C ALA A 27 -9.33 3.06 -4.30
N GLY A 28 -8.07 3.31 -4.68
CA GLY A 28 -7.60 3.40 -6.07
C GLY A 28 -7.40 2.06 -6.78
N TYR A 29 -7.47 0.94 -6.05
CA TYR A 29 -7.32 -0.39 -6.62
C TYR A 29 -8.67 -0.97 -7.07
N LYS A 30 -8.62 -1.82 -8.10
CA LYS A 30 -9.79 -2.58 -8.55
C LYS A 30 -9.94 -3.81 -7.65
N ALA A 31 -11.16 -4.10 -7.21
CA ALA A 31 -11.45 -5.33 -6.49
C ALA A 31 -11.20 -6.56 -7.39
N THR A 32 -10.62 -7.59 -6.81
CA THR A 32 -10.39 -8.92 -7.43
C THR A 32 -10.66 -9.99 -6.38
N ASN A 33 -10.47 -11.27 -6.72
CA ASN A 33 -10.63 -12.38 -5.76
C ASN A 33 -9.68 -12.27 -4.55
N TYR A 34 -8.54 -11.62 -4.72
CA TYR A 34 -7.48 -11.54 -3.71
C TYR A 34 -7.22 -10.11 -3.24
N ILE A 35 -7.98 -9.13 -3.74
CA ILE A 35 -7.78 -7.72 -3.43
C ILE A 35 -9.10 -7.09 -3.02
N ILE A 36 -9.15 -6.66 -1.77
CA ILE A 36 -10.30 -5.98 -1.19
C ILE A 36 -9.93 -4.50 -0.99
N PRO A 37 -10.38 -3.61 -1.88
CA PRO A 37 -10.12 -2.18 -1.74
C PRO A 37 -11.03 -1.56 -0.67
N ILE A 38 -10.53 -0.51 -0.02
CA ILE A 38 -11.33 0.40 0.80
C ILE A 38 -12.49 0.95 -0.05
N LYS A 39 -13.69 1.00 0.54
CA LYS A 39 -14.90 1.40 -0.17
C LYS A 39 -14.93 2.90 -0.37
N LYS A 40 -15.07 3.36 -1.62
CA LYS A 40 -15.27 4.78 -1.94
C LYS A 40 -16.71 5.18 -1.67
N LYS A 41 -16.89 6.35 -1.08
CA LYS A 41 -18.21 6.99 -1.02
C LYS A 41 -18.72 7.25 -2.45
N PRO A 42 -19.92 6.76 -2.81
CA PRO A 42 -20.53 7.06 -4.10
C PRO A 42 -20.88 8.55 -4.23
N ARG A 43 -20.98 9.05 -5.47
CA ARG A 43 -21.21 10.48 -5.74
C ARG A 43 -22.56 10.99 -5.20
N ASN A 44 -23.58 10.13 -5.20
CA ASN A 44 -24.96 10.50 -4.87
C ASN A 44 -25.58 9.62 -3.76
N SER A 45 -24.75 8.92 -2.99
CA SER A 45 -25.25 8.12 -1.86
C SER A 45 -24.20 8.00 -0.77
N GLU A 46 -24.65 7.56 0.40
CA GLU A 46 -23.76 7.22 1.50
C GLU A 46 -23.23 5.79 1.34
N LEU A 47 -22.12 5.52 2.04
CA LEU A 47 -21.69 4.15 2.28
C LEU A 47 -22.70 3.45 3.18
N SER A 48 -22.90 2.14 2.97
CA SER A 48 -23.65 1.33 3.94
C SER A 48 -22.97 1.38 5.31
N LEU A 49 -23.73 1.13 6.39
CA LEU A 49 -23.15 1.07 7.75
C LEU A 49 -22.02 0.03 7.82
N ALA A 50 -22.18 -1.12 7.18
CA ALA A 50 -21.16 -2.15 7.11
C ALA A 50 -19.88 -1.68 6.39
N ASP A 51 -20.00 -0.95 5.27
CA ASP A 51 -18.84 -0.40 4.57
C ASP A 51 -18.15 0.70 5.39
N GLN A 52 -18.91 1.47 6.17
CA GLN A 52 -18.35 2.48 7.08
C GLN A 52 -17.56 1.82 8.21
N GLU A 53 -18.11 0.77 8.84
CA GLU A 53 -17.43 -0.01 9.88
C GLU A 53 -16.17 -0.68 9.34
N PHE A 54 -16.27 -1.31 8.16
CA PHE A 54 -15.14 -1.90 7.46
C PHE A 54 -14.02 -0.87 7.22
N ASN A 55 -14.35 0.27 6.61
CA ASN A 55 -13.38 1.34 6.35
C ASN A 55 -12.78 1.91 7.66
N THR A 56 -13.59 2.03 8.72
CA THR A 56 -13.13 2.50 10.04
C THR A 56 -12.09 1.54 10.63
N LYS A 57 -12.34 0.23 10.57
CA LYS A 57 -11.41 -0.79 11.06
C LYS A 57 -10.08 -0.74 10.30
N ILE A 58 -10.13 -0.64 8.98
CA ILE A 58 -8.92 -0.52 8.14
C ILE A 58 -8.15 0.75 8.47
N SER A 59 -8.86 1.88 8.61
CA SER A 59 -8.24 3.16 8.92
C SER A 59 -7.50 3.11 10.26
N SER A 60 -8.10 2.49 11.29
CA SER A 60 -7.45 2.29 12.58
C SER A 60 -6.16 1.46 12.49
N MET A 61 -6.14 0.40 11.66
CA MET A 61 -4.94 -0.39 11.43
C MET A 61 -3.86 0.42 10.69
N ARG A 62 -4.26 1.19 9.67
CA ARG A 62 -3.34 2.02 8.88
C ARG A 62 -2.65 3.10 9.70
N VAL A 63 -3.31 3.70 10.68
CA VAL A 63 -2.68 4.69 11.58
C VAL A 63 -1.42 4.13 12.24
N LYS A 64 -1.43 2.86 12.67
CA LYS A 64 -0.26 2.21 13.29
C LYS A 64 0.87 2.01 12.27
N ILE A 65 0.53 1.58 11.06
CA ILE A 65 1.48 1.36 9.97
C ILE A 65 2.12 2.68 9.57
N GLU A 66 1.32 3.72 9.35
CA GLU A 66 1.79 5.05 8.96
C GLU A 66 2.64 5.70 10.06
N HIS A 67 2.28 5.52 11.33
CA HIS A 67 3.10 5.99 12.44
C HIS A 67 4.48 5.29 12.45
N ALA A 68 4.51 3.96 12.30
CA ALA A 68 5.77 3.22 12.20
C ALA A 68 6.63 3.68 11.01
N PHE A 69 6.03 3.87 9.82
CA PHE A 69 6.74 4.41 8.67
C PHE A 69 7.19 5.87 8.87
N GLY A 70 6.42 6.67 9.61
CA GLY A 70 6.81 8.02 10.01
C GLY A 70 8.09 8.01 10.84
N ILE A 71 8.13 7.16 11.87
CA ILE A 71 9.34 6.96 12.71
C ILE A 71 10.52 6.51 11.85
N LEU A 72 10.32 5.55 10.95
CA LEU A 72 11.38 5.07 10.06
C LEU A 72 11.91 6.17 9.15
N LYS A 73 11.03 7.01 8.59
CA LYS A 73 11.42 8.15 7.75
C LYS A 73 12.16 9.23 8.52
N GLU A 74 11.78 9.49 9.77
CA GLU A 74 12.52 10.43 10.64
C GLU A 74 13.91 9.89 10.99
N ARG A 75 14.04 8.58 11.24
CA ARG A 75 15.31 7.94 11.57
C ARG A 75 16.25 7.80 10.38
N PHE A 76 15.71 7.38 9.23
CA PHE A 76 16.46 7.13 8.00
C PHE A 76 16.04 8.14 6.95
N TYR A 77 16.77 9.27 6.88
CA TYR A 77 16.42 10.37 5.99
C TYR A 77 16.37 9.95 4.51
N SER A 78 17.13 8.93 4.12
CA SER A 78 17.07 8.31 2.78
C SER A 78 15.68 7.80 2.39
N LEU A 79 14.80 7.48 3.35
CA LEU A 79 13.41 7.09 3.12
C LEU A 79 12.46 8.28 2.89
N LYS A 80 12.85 9.51 3.27
CA LYS A 80 12.11 10.74 2.94
C LYS A 80 12.49 11.22 1.54
N SER A 81 13.79 11.32 1.30
CA SER A 81 14.36 11.66 0.01
C SER A 81 15.75 11.06 -0.07
N ILE A 82 16.12 10.56 -1.25
CA ILE A 82 17.51 10.22 -1.53
C ILE A 82 18.17 11.52 -1.99
N PRO A 83 19.06 12.15 -1.20
CA PRO A 83 19.67 13.43 -1.56
C PRO A 83 20.65 13.30 -2.75
N VAL A 84 20.97 12.06 -3.14
CA VAL A 84 21.91 11.73 -4.22
C VAL A 84 21.16 11.12 -5.40
N ARG A 85 21.37 11.68 -6.60
CA ARG A 85 20.85 11.08 -7.83
C ARG A 85 21.73 9.90 -8.24
N ILE A 86 21.25 8.68 -8.01
CA ILE A 86 21.97 7.46 -8.38
C ILE A 86 21.97 7.34 -9.91
N LYS A 87 23.14 7.51 -10.54
CA LYS A 87 23.31 7.30 -11.99
C LYS A 87 24.24 6.12 -12.28
N ARG A 88 25.17 5.83 -11.37
CA ARG A 88 26.16 4.75 -11.47
C ARG A 88 26.21 3.95 -10.17
N LYS A 89 26.83 2.76 -10.21
CA LYS A 89 26.90 1.85 -9.05
C LYS A 89 27.62 2.50 -7.87
N GLU A 90 28.62 3.31 -8.13
CA GLU A 90 29.39 4.04 -7.12
C GLU A 90 28.54 5.05 -6.31
N ASP A 91 27.46 5.58 -6.91
CA ASP A 91 26.58 6.55 -6.25
C ASP A 91 25.76 5.89 -5.12
N VAL A 92 25.55 4.57 -5.18
CA VAL A 92 24.80 3.80 -4.17
C VAL A 92 25.49 3.82 -2.81
N VAL A 93 26.83 3.81 -2.79
CA VAL A 93 27.63 3.83 -1.54
C VAL A 93 27.39 5.12 -0.76
N LYS A 94 27.09 6.23 -1.45
CA LYS A 94 26.84 7.56 -0.85
C LYS A 94 25.44 7.73 -0.28
N VAL A 95 24.52 6.80 -0.54
CA VAL A 95 23.12 6.86 -0.07
C VAL A 95 22.98 6.41 1.38
N ASN A 96 23.93 5.59 1.85
CA ASN A 96 23.90 4.97 3.19
C ASN A 96 25.02 5.48 4.12
N ALA A 97 25.73 6.54 3.73
CA ALA A 97 26.80 7.18 4.50
C ALA A 97 26.27 8.32 5.38
#